data_AF-A0A956LHE0-F1
#
_entry.id   AF-A0A956LHE0-F1
#
_cell.length_a   1.000
_cell.length_b   1.000
_cell.length_c   1.000
_cell.angle_alpha   90.00
_cell.angle_beta   90.00
_cell.angle_gamma   90.00
#
_symmetry.space_group_name_H-M   'P 1'
#
loop_
_entity.id
_entity.type
_entity.pdbx_description
1 polymer ?
#
loop_
_entity_poly.entity_id
_entity_poly.type
_entity_poly.pdbx_seq_one_letter_code
_entity_poly.pdbx_strand_id
1 'polypeptide(L)'
;MERRLGDYELLAPIGVGGMGRVWAARRRVLDGVSKTVALKIMHEGCASNERRRRMFIEEARLSSLLSHSNVVQVFDAGVIGERLVLVMEWVDGCSLDELLAGLRARGEPLEPIVAAYVIGELLTALEYAHGLSHEGRTAEIIHRDISPHNVLISVSGEVKLTDFGVARLAGEETSGVHIKGKLR
;
A
#
# COMPACT_ATOMS: atom_id res chain seq x y z
N MET A 1 -15.64 -18.17 -10.51
CA MET A 1 -14.86 -17.00 -10.06
C MET A 1 -13.42 -17.25 -10.48
N GLU A 2 -12.83 -16.36 -11.27
CA GLU A 2 -11.52 -16.58 -11.88
C GLU A 2 -10.45 -16.68 -10.78
N ARG A 3 -9.93 -17.89 -10.54
CA ARG A 3 -8.96 -18.18 -9.47
C ARG A 3 -7.52 -17.79 -9.86
N ARG A 4 -7.30 -17.33 -11.08
CA ARG A 4 -5.98 -17.01 -11.62
C ARG A 4 -6.02 -15.77 -12.49
N LEU A 5 -4.96 -14.98 -12.42
CA LEU A 5 -4.68 -13.84 -13.27
C LEU A 5 -3.20 -13.92 -13.69
N GLY A 6 -2.93 -14.37 -14.91
CA GLY A 6 -1.55 -14.68 -15.33
C GLY A 6 -0.90 -15.72 -14.41
N ASP A 7 0.31 -15.42 -13.91
CA ASP A 7 1.08 -16.28 -13.00
C ASP A 7 0.62 -16.23 -11.53
N TYR A 8 -0.48 -15.51 -11.25
CA TYR A 8 -0.97 -15.26 -9.91
C TYR A 8 -2.23 -16.08 -9.64
N GLU A 9 -2.18 -16.96 -8.64
CA GLU A 9 -3.36 -17.60 -8.06
C GLU A 9 -3.94 -16.68 -6.99
N LEU A 10 -5.19 -16.24 -7.17
CA LEU A 10 -5.89 -15.37 -6.23
C LEU A 10 -6.44 -16.21 -5.06
N LEU A 11 -5.92 -15.96 -3.85
CA LEU A 11 -6.27 -16.75 -2.66
C LEU A 11 -7.48 -16.15 -1.94
N ALA A 12 -7.35 -14.89 -1.50
CA ALA A 12 -8.38 -14.20 -0.73
C ALA A 12 -8.31 -12.69 -0.97
N PRO A 13 -9.45 -11.99 -1.01
CA PRO A 13 -9.46 -10.54 -0.97
C PRO A 13 -9.07 -10.07 0.44
N ILE A 14 -8.13 -9.13 0.52
CA ILE A 14 -7.60 -8.63 1.81
C ILE A 14 -7.93 -7.15 2.04
N GLY A 15 -8.40 -6.45 1.01
CA GLY A 15 -8.76 -5.04 1.12
C GLY A 15 -9.46 -4.53 -0.12
N VAL A 16 -10.30 -3.51 0.05
CA VAL A 16 -10.94 -2.77 -1.04
C VAL A 16 -10.64 -1.30 -0.87
N GLY A 17 -9.82 -0.75 -1.76
CA GLY A 17 -9.53 0.67 -1.83
C GLY A 17 -10.42 1.38 -2.85
N GLY A 18 -10.30 2.70 -2.94
CA GLY A 18 -11.10 3.49 -3.89
C GLY A 18 -10.77 3.25 -5.37
N MET A 19 -9.56 2.75 -5.67
CA MET A 19 -9.07 2.55 -7.04
C MET A 19 -8.99 1.08 -7.46
N GLY A 20 -9.05 0.15 -6.50
CA GLY A 20 -8.88 -1.27 -6.77
C GLY A 20 -9.08 -2.15 -5.53
N ARG A 21 -9.00 -3.46 -5.77
CA ARG A 21 -9.07 -4.49 -4.75
C ARG A 21 -7.72 -5.14 -4.56
N VAL A 22 -7.32 -5.35 -3.32
CA VAL A 22 -6.09 -6.07 -2.98
C VAL A 22 -6.41 -7.52 -2.67
N TRP A 23 -5.62 -8.43 -3.22
CA TRP A 23 -5.71 -9.86 -2.99
C TRP A 23 -4.42 -10.38 -2.38
N ALA A 24 -4.53 -11.27 -1.39
CA ALA A 24 -3.46 -12.23 -1.15
C ALA A 24 -3.41 -13.16 -2.37
N ALA A 25 -2.24 -13.25 -3.00
CA ALA A 25 -2.05 -14.06 -4.19
C ALA A 25 -0.77 -14.88 -4.08
N ARG A 26 -0.76 -16.06 -4.70
CA ARG A 26 0.43 -16.88 -4.87
C ARG A 26 0.97 -16.68 -6.27
N ARG A 27 2.12 -16.02 -6.38
CA ARG A 27 2.86 -15.86 -7.64
C ARG A 27 3.70 -17.10 -7.88
N ARG A 28 3.51 -17.76 -9.02
CA ARG A 28 4.43 -18.83 -9.47
C ARG A 28 5.73 -18.18 -9.96
N VAL A 29 6.87 -18.70 -9.50
CA VAL A 29 8.20 -18.20 -9.89
C VAL A 29 8.91 -19.22 -10.78
N LEU A 30 8.97 -20.47 -10.31
CA LEU A 30 9.51 -21.63 -11.02
C LEU A 30 8.63 -22.84 -10.69
N ASP A 31 8.87 -23.97 -11.34
CA ASP A 31 8.14 -25.20 -11.03
C ASP A 31 8.35 -25.60 -9.57
N GLY A 32 7.23 -25.77 -8.85
CA GLY A 32 7.21 -26.05 -7.41
C GLY A 32 7.56 -24.86 -6.50
N VAL A 33 8.00 -23.72 -7.06
CA VAL A 33 8.40 -22.54 -6.28
C VAL A 33 7.39 -21.41 -6.46
N SER A 34 6.81 -20.95 -5.36
CA SER A 34 5.86 -19.85 -5.34
C SER A 34 6.12 -18.89 -4.19
N LYS A 35 5.75 -17.63 -4.39
CA LYS A 35 5.84 -16.58 -3.36
C LYS A 35 4.46 -15.99 -3.11
N THR A 36 4.11 -15.78 -1.85
CA THR A 36 2.91 -15.02 -1.49
C THR A 36 3.18 -13.53 -1.70
N VAL A 37 2.22 -12.84 -2.32
CA VAL A 37 2.28 -11.41 -2.64
C VAL A 37 0.92 -10.77 -2.35
N ALA A 38 0.92 -9.45 -2.10
CA ALA A 38 -0.29 -8.65 -2.17
C ALA A 38 -0.45 -8.11 -3.59
N LEU A 39 -1.55 -8.45 -4.27
CA LEU A 39 -1.85 -8.05 -5.64
C LEU A 39 -3.00 -7.05 -5.66
N LYS A 40 -2.71 -5.77 -5.87
CA LYS A 40 -3.73 -4.72 -6.05
C LYS A 40 -4.16 -4.71 -7.51
N ILE A 41 -5.43 -4.96 -7.75
CA ILE A 41 -6.04 -5.02 -9.07
C ILE A 41 -6.99 -3.84 -9.22
N MET A 42 -6.79 -3.01 -10.24
CA MET A 42 -7.65 -1.87 -10.52
C MET A 42 -9.09 -2.31 -10.85
N HIS A 43 -10.09 -1.56 -10.37
CA HIS A 43 -11.49 -1.84 -10.70
C HIS A 43 -11.77 -1.56 -12.19
N GLU A 44 -12.58 -2.41 -12.83
CA GLU A 44 -12.97 -2.27 -14.25
C GLU A 44 -13.59 -0.91 -14.56
N GLY A 45 -14.53 -0.44 -13.74
CA GLY A 45 -15.15 0.88 -13.88
C GLY A 45 -14.22 2.06 -13.59
N CYS A 46 -13.04 1.83 -13.01
CA CYS A 46 -12.01 2.85 -12.85
C CYS A 46 -11.09 2.90 -14.08
N ALA A 47 -10.92 1.80 -14.82
CA ALA A 47 -10.06 1.73 -15.99
C ALA A 47 -10.55 2.64 -17.13
N SER A 48 -11.87 2.80 -17.28
CA SER A 48 -12.48 3.74 -18.23
C SER A 48 -12.39 5.22 -17.80
N ASN A 49 -11.99 5.49 -16.55
CA ASN A 49 -11.77 6.84 -16.06
C ASN A 49 -10.28 7.19 -16.11
N GLU A 50 -9.87 7.98 -17.11
CA GLU A 50 -8.47 8.36 -17.30
C GLU A 50 -7.81 8.94 -16.06
N ARG A 51 -8.55 9.72 -15.25
CA ARG A 51 -8.01 10.30 -14.02
C ARG A 51 -7.65 9.22 -13.01
N ARG A 52 -8.52 8.22 -12.80
CA ARG A 52 -8.26 7.10 -11.89
C ARG A 52 -7.14 6.21 -12.39
N ARG A 53 -7.07 5.98 -13.71
CA ARG A 53 -5.98 5.26 -14.34
C ARG A 53 -4.63 5.95 -14.13
N ARG A 54 -4.57 7.28 -14.34
CA ARG A 54 -3.36 8.07 -14.09
C ARG A 54 -2.94 8.01 -12.61
N MET A 55 -3.87 8.12 -11.66
CA MET A 55 -3.54 8.01 -10.23
C MET A 55 -2.97 6.63 -9.87
N PHE A 56 -3.52 5.55 -10.41
CA PHE A 56 -2.98 4.20 -10.18
C PHE A 56 -1.57 4.02 -10.75
N ILE A 57 -1.31 4.58 -11.95
CA ILE A 57 0.02 4.53 -12.56
C ILE A 57 1.01 5.38 -11.76
N GLU A 58 0.59 6.55 -11.27
CA GLU A 58 1.45 7.41 -10.44
C GLU A 58 1.78 6.75 -9.10
N GLU A 59 0.80 6.08 -8.48
CA GLU A 59 1.02 5.23 -7.30
C GLU A 59 2.11 4.19 -7.55
N ALA A 60 1.98 3.44 -8.65
CA ALA A 60 2.95 2.41 -9.02
C ALA A 60 4.34 3.00 -9.24
N ARG A 61 4.42 4.14 -9.93
CA ARG A 61 5.68 4.85 -10.20
C ARG A 61 6.36 5.29 -8.91
N LEU A 62 5.68 6.06 -8.06
CA LEU A 62 6.26 6.59 -6.82
C LEU A 62 6.65 5.46 -5.87
N SER A 63 5.78 4.47 -5.71
CA SER A 63 6.04 3.33 -4.83
C SER A 63 7.20 2.47 -5.31
N SER A 64 7.44 2.38 -6.63
CA SER A 64 8.59 1.64 -7.19
C SER A 64 9.94 2.30 -6.90
N LEU A 65 9.96 3.58 -6.53
CA LEU A 65 11.18 4.29 -6.13
C LEU A 65 11.55 4.03 -4.67
N LEU A 66 10.62 3.48 -3.88
CA LEU A 66 10.78 3.27 -2.45
C LEU A 66 11.29 1.86 -2.16
N SER A 67 12.37 1.78 -1.38
CA SER A 67 12.95 0.54 -0.90
C SER A 67 13.46 0.73 0.53
N HIS A 68 12.60 0.46 1.50
CA HIS A 68 12.87 0.66 2.93
C HIS A 68 12.13 -0.39 3.77
N SER A 69 12.70 -0.80 4.90
CA SER A 69 12.11 -1.84 5.78
C SER A 69 10.71 -1.49 6.26
N ASN A 70 10.46 -0.22 6.58
CA ASN A 70 9.18 0.31 7.05
C ASN A 70 8.22 0.78 5.94
N VAL A 71 8.51 0.45 4.67
CA VAL A 71 7.62 0.74 3.53
C VAL A 71 7.31 -0.57 2.83
N VAL A 72 6.03 -0.82 2.53
CA VAL A 72 5.62 -1.99 1.73
C VAL A 72 6.29 -1.91 0.36
N GLN A 73 7.11 -2.91 0.04
CA GLN A 73 7.85 -2.91 -1.21
C GLN A 73 6.93 -3.22 -2.40
N VAL A 74 7.05 -2.42 -3.46
CA VAL A 74 6.48 -2.76 -4.77
C VAL A 74 7.49 -3.59 -5.55
N PHE A 75 7.10 -4.80 -5.93
CA PHE A 75 7.95 -5.69 -6.73
C PHE A 75 7.78 -5.46 -8.22
N ASP A 76 6.56 -5.17 -8.68
CA ASP A 76 6.25 -5.06 -10.10
C ASP A 76 4.92 -4.32 -10.32
N ALA A 77 4.75 -3.73 -11.49
CA ALA A 77 3.51 -3.09 -11.90
C ALA A 77 3.29 -3.27 -13.41
N GLY A 78 2.05 -3.53 -13.83
CA GLY A 78 1.80 -3.77 -15.24
C GLY A 78 0.36 -4.09 -15.57
N VAL A 79 0.17 -4.64 -16.77
CA VAL A 79 -1.13 -5.11 -17.26
C VAL A 79 -1.07 -6.62 -17.37
N ILE A 80 -2.01 -7.32 -16.73
CA ILE A 80 -2.20 -8.77 -16.88
C ILE A 80 -3.57 -8.99 -17.50
N GLY A 81 -3.61 -9.55 -18.70
CA GLY A 81 -4.82 -9.55 -19.52
C GLY A 81 -5.23 -8.11 -19.86
N GLU A 82 -6.36 -7.67 -19.31
CA GLU A 82 -6.86 -6.29 -19.46
C GLU A 82 -6.83 -5.50 -18.14
N ARG A 83 -6.25 -6.06 -17.07
CA ARG A 83 -6.28 -5.47 -15.73
C ARG A 83 -4.94 -4.83 -15.38
N LEU A 84 -4.98 -3.56 -14.97
CA LEU A 84 -3.84 -2.91 -14.32
C LEU A 84 -3.64 -3.50 -12.92
N VAL A 85 -2.41 -3.89 -12.64
CA VAL A 85 -2.03 -4.53 -11.38
C VAL A 85 -0.78 -3.91 -10.77
N LEU A 86 -0.70 -3.96 -9.45
CA LEU A 86 0.47 -3.64 -8.65
C LEU A 86 0.78 -4.86 -7.76
N VAL A 87 2.00 -5.37 -7.88
CA VAL A 87 2.50 -6.54 -7.16
C VAL A 87 3.34 -6.04 -6.01
N MET A 88 2.93 -6.36 -4.79
CA MET A 88 3.48 -5.79 -3.57
C MET A 88 3.92 -6.89 -2.62
N GLU A 89 4.78 -6.51 -1.68
CA GLU A 89 5.10 -7.28 -0.49
C GLU A 89 3.82 -7.73 0.23
N TRP A 90 3.80 -9.01 0.59
CA TRP A 90 2.78 -9.55 1.49
C TRP A 90 3.26 -9.34 2.92
N VAL A 91 2.52 -8.55 3.70
CA VAL A 91 2.72 -8.39 5.14
C VAL A 91 1.80 -9.37 5.85
N ASP A 92 2.38 -10.34 6.53
CA ASP A 92 1.68 -11.47 7.15
C ASP A 92 1.10 -11.12 8.52
N GLY A 93 0.30 -10.06 8.59
CA GLY A 93 -0.40 -9.66 9.81
C GLY A 93 -1.67 -8.87 9.51
N CYS A 94 -1.84 -7.72 10.16
CA CYS A 94 -3.05 -6.91 10.05
C CYS A 94 -2.73 -5.42 9.94
N SER A 95 -3.73 -4.62 9.59
CA SER A 95 -3.62 -3.17 9.69
C SER A 95 -3.72 -2.70 11.14
N LEU A 96 -3.14 -1.52 11.44
CA LEU A 96 -3.30 -0.87 12.74
C LEU A 96 -4.77 -0.58 13.05
N ASP A 97 -5.59 -0.28 12.03
CA ASP A 97 -7.04 -0.12 12.21
C ASP A 97 -7.70 -1.41 12.74
N GLU A 98 -7.38 -2.56 12.14
CA GLU A 98 -7.89 -3.86 12.58
C GLU A 98 -7.41 -4.21 14.00
N LEU A 99 -6.14 -3.95 14.32
CA LEU A 99 -5.61 -4.11 15.67
C LEU A 99 -6.38 -3.26 16.68
N LEU A 100 -6.58 -1.98 16.37
CA LEU A 100 -7.33 -1.04 17.21
C LEU A 100 -8.80 -1.45 17.35
N ALA A 101 -9.43 -1.95 16.29
CA ALA A 101 -10.79 -2.47 16.33
C ALA A 101 -10.90 -3.70 17.24
N GLY A 102 -9.94 -4.63 17.16
CA GLY A 102 -9.87 -5.81 18.01
C GLY A 102 -9.70 -5.47 19.50
N LEU A 103 -8.83 -4.51 19.83
CA LEU A 103 -8.65 -4.00 21.19
C LEU A 103 -9.93 -3.38 21.74
N ARG A 104 -10.59 -2.51 20.94
CA ARG A 104 -11.88 -1.90 21.32
C ARG A 104 -12.96 -2.95 21.58
N ALA A 105 -13.03 -3.99 20.76
CA ALA A 105 -14.01 -5.07 20.93
C ALA A 105 -13.80 -5.85 22.24
N ARG A 106 -12.56 -5.90 22.75
CA ARG A 106 -12.22 -6.50 24.05
C ARG A 106 -12.29 -5.52 25.23
N GLY A 107 -12.55 -4.23 24.98
CA GLY A 107 -12.48 -3.19 26.00
C GLY A 107 -11.07 -2.89 26.48
N GLU A 108 -10.05 -3.24 25.69
CA GLU A 108 -8.64 -3.02 26.01
C GLU A 108 -8.13 -1.74 25.32
N PRO A 109 -7.34 -0.90 26.02
CA PRO A 109 -6.63 0.20 25.37
C PRO A 109 -5.41 -0.33 24.61
N LEU A 110 -4.94 0.43 23.62
CA LEU A 110 -3.59 0.24 23.09
C LEU A 110 -2.58 0.70 24.14
N GLU A 111 -1.61 -0.16 24.48
CA GLU A 111 -0.57 0.22 25.42
C GLU A 111 0.28 1.39 24.87
N PRO A 112 0.60 2.40 25.69
CA PRO A 112 1.39 3.55 25.23
C PRO A 112 2.73 3.19 24.62
N ILE A 113 3.38 2.11 25.10
CA ILE A 113 4.65 1.65 24.57
C ILE A 113 4.52 1.11 23.13
N VAL A 114 3.43 0.40 22.83
CA VAL A 114 3.13 -0.10 21.48
C VAL A 114 2.80 1.06 20.55
N ALA A 115 2.04 2.05 21.02
CA ALA A 115 1.75 3.25 20.25
C ALA A 115 3.04 4.02 19.90
N ALA A 116 3.95 4.20 20.87
CA ALA A 116 5.22 4.87 20.66
C ALA A 116 6.11 4.11 19.66
N TYR A 117 6.15 2.78 19.75
CA TYR A 117 6.88 1.94 18.80
C TYR A 117 6.36 2.11 17.38
N VAL A 118 5.04 1.96 17.17
CA VAL A 118 4.41 2.11 15.84
C VAL A 118 4.65 3.50 15.27
N ILE A 119 4.51 4.55 16.08
CA ILE A 119 4.78 5.93 15.64
C ILE A 119 6.26 6.10 15.25
N GLY A 120 7.19 5.55 16.02
CA GLY A 120 8.62 5.60 15.71
C GLY A 120 8.94 5.01 14.34
N GLU A 121 8.47 3.79 14.08
CA GLU A 121 8.70 3.10 12.80
C GLU A 121 8.04 3.84 11.62
N LEU A 122 6.87 4.45 11.83
CA LEU A 122 6.22 5.29 10.82
C LEU A 122 7.02 6.56 10.51
N LEU A 123 7.61 7.19 11.52
CA LEU A 123 8.45 8.35 11.32
C LEU A 123 9.72 7.98 10.54
N THR A 124 10.31 6.81 10.78
CA THR A 124 11.44 6.29 9.97
C THR A 124 11.03 6.09 8.50
N ALA A 125 9.86 5.53 8.24
CA ALA A 125 9.34 5.40 6.87
C ALA A 125 9.14 6.76 6.18
N LEU A 126 8.61 7.74 6.90
CA LEU A 126 8.36 9.09 6.40
C LEU A 126 9.65 9.87 6.17
N GLU A 127 10.61 9.78 7.08
CA GLU A 127 11.95 10.37 6.91
C GLU A 127 12.61 9.86 5.64
N TYR A 128 12.57 8.53 5.42
CA TYR A 128 13.07 7.93 4.19
C TYR A 128 12.37 8.46 2.93
N ALA A 129 11.03 8.48 2.93
CA ALA A 129 10.26 8.94 1.77
C ALA A 129 10.49 10.43 1.45
N HIS A 130 10.57 11.28 2.48
CA HIS A 130 10.82 12.71 2.32
C HIS A 130 12.27 13.01 1.91
N GLY A 131 13.22 12.21 2.38
CA GLY A 131 14.65 12.35 2.05
C GLY A 131 15.06 11.76 0.70
N LEU A 132 14.13 11.08 0.00
CA LEU A 132 14.45 10.40 -1.25
C LEU A 132 14.94 11.41 -2.31
N SER A 133 16.05 11.08 -2.96
CA SER A 133 16.58 11.84 -4.10
C SER A 133 16.52 10.98 -5.34
N HIS A 134 15.93 11.51 -6.42
CA HIS A 134 15.79 10.83 -7.70
C HIS A 134 16.29 11.73 -8.83
N GLU A 135 17.11 11.19 -9.73
CA GLU A 135 17.70 11.93 -10.86
C GLU A 135 18.44 13.23 -10.46
N GLY A 136 19.11 13.21 -9.31
CA GLY A 136 19.88 14.37 -8.82
C GLY A 136 19.03 15.52 -8.26
N ARG A 137 17.73 15.30 -8.08
CA ARG A 137 16.81 16.23 -7.40
C ARG A 137 16.25 15.57 -6.15
N THR A 138 16.03 16.34 -5.10
CA THR A 138 15.23 15.88 -3.96
C THR A 138 13.84 15.57 -4.47
N ALA A 139 13.50 14.28 -4.51
CA ALA A 139 12.21 13.76 -4.89
C ALA A 139 11.44 13.53 -3.59
N GLU A 140 11.05 14.61 -2.94
CA GLU A 140 10.31 14.54 -1.69
C GLU A 140 8.95 13.90 -1.97
N ILE A 141 8.82 12.62 -1.61
CA ILE A 141 7.58 11.86 -1.77
C ILE A 141 6.74 12.10 -0.51
N ILE A 142 5.72 12.94 -0.64
CA ILE A 142 4.79 13.22 0.46
C ILE A 142 3.65 12.21 0.41
N HIS A 143 3.46 11.38 1.44
CA HIS A 143 2.45 10.32 1.44
C HIS A 143 1.00 10.85 1.41
N ARG A 144 0.69 11.91 2.17
CA ARG A 144 -0.64 12.59 2.27
C ARG A 144 -1.85 11.80 2.81
N ASP A 145 -1.70 10.53 3.20
CA ASP A 145 -2.80 9.72 3.77
C ASP A 145 -2.30 8.80 4.88
N ILE A 146 -1.75 9.41 5.93
CA ILE A 146 -1.34 8.69 7.13
C ILE A 146 -2.59 8.41 7.97
N SER A 147 -3.04 7.16 7.91
CA SER A 147 -4.18 6.65 8.66
C SER A 147 -3.92 5.23 9.15
N PRO A 148 -4.60 4.74 10.22
CA PRO A 148 -4.42 3.37 10.70
C PRO A 148 -4.67 2.27 9.67
N HIS A 149 -5.43 2.55 8.60
CA HIS A 149 -5.66 1.61 7.51
C HIS A 149 -4.41 1.37 6.64
N ASN A 150 -3.52 2.36 6.56
CA ASN A 150 -2.33 2.33 5.72
C ASN A 150 -1.07 1.92 6.49
N VAL A 151 -1.22 1.52 7.76
CA VAL A 151 -0.15 1.03 8.61
C VAL A 151 -0.37 -0.46 8.81
N LEU A 152 0.52 -1.29 8.27
CA LEU A 152 0.48 -2.74 8.42
C LEU A 152 1.47 -3.16 9.51
N ILE A 153 1.08 -4.17 10.28
CA ILE A 153 1.87 -4.78 11.34
C ILE A 153 1.96 -6.27 11.05
N SER A 154 3.17 -6.79 10.84
CA SER A 154 3.41 -8.22 10.62
C SER A 154 3.26 -9.02 11.92
N VAL A 155 3.16 -10.35 11.84
CA VAL A 155 3.21 -11.22 13.03
C VAL A 155 4.55 -11.16 13.77
N SER A 156 5.64 -10.78 13.08
CA SER A 156 6.95 -10.55 13.68
C SER A 156 7.08 -9.17 14.34
N GLY A 157 6.06 -8.31 14.23
CA GLY A 157 6.03 -6.98 14.82
C GLY A 157 6.61 -5.88 13.93
N GLU A 158 6.96 -6.17 12.68
CA GLU A 158 7.42 -5.16 11.73
C GLU A 158 6.28 -4.20 11.37
N VAL A 159 6.57 -2.90 11.35
CA VAL A 159 5.60 -1.86 10.99
C VAL A 159 5.94 -1.34 9.60
N LYS A 160 4.97 -1.41 8.69
CA LYS A 160 5.13 -1.06 7.27
C LYS A 160 4.04 -0.11 6.81
N LEU A 161 4.45 1.01 6.23
CA LEU A 161 3.57 1.99 5.61
C LEU A 161 3.23 1.57 4.17
N THR A 162 1.97 1.69 3.76
CA THR A 162 1.47 1.32 2.43
C THR A 162 0.54 2.36 1.82
N ASP A 163 0.12 2.16 0.58
CA ASP A 163 -0.83 3.00 -0.18
C ASP A 163 -0.34 4.45 -0.37
N PHE A 164 0.82 4.61 -1.02
CA PHE A 164 1.30 5.89 -1.56
C PHE A 164 0.44 6.37 -2.76
N GLY A 165 -0.82 5.93 -2.88
CA GLY A 165 -1.72 6.21 -3.99
C GLY A 165 -2.23 7.64 -4.07
N VAL A 166 -2.00 8.43 -3.02
CA VAL A 166 -2.12 9.89 -3.06
C VAL A 166 -0.78 10.57 -2.88
N ALA A 167 0.34 9.86 -2.93
CA ALA A 167 1.63 10.50 -2.82
C ALA A 167 1.92 11.39 -4.04
N ARG A 168 2.71 12.44 -3.84
CA ARG A 168 3.19 13.33 -4.91
C ARG A 168 4.59 13.79 -4.62
N LEU A 169 5.31 14.14 -5.69
CA LEU A 169 6.56 14.89 -5.61
C LEU A 169 6.28 16.31 -5.16
N ALA A 170 7.11 16.85 -4.26
CA ALA A 170 7.04 18.26 -3.89
C ALA A 170 7.16 19.17 -5.13
N GLY A 171 6.20 20.08 -5.31
CA GLY A 171 6.19 21.07 -6.40
C GLY A 171 5.19 20.83 -7.55
N GLU A 172 4.44 19.72 -7.57
CA GLU A 172 3.35 19.53 -8.54
C GLU A 172 2.09 20.33 -8.19
N GLU A 173 1.52 21.08 -9.15
CA GLU A 173 0.31 21.90 -8.93
C GLU A 173 -0.91 21.10 -8.43
N THR A 174 -1.64 21.72 -7.50
CA THR A 174 -2.80 21.18 -6.79
C THR A 174 -4.07 21.23 -7.62
N SER A 175 -4.21 20.34 -8.60
CA SER A 175 -5.52 20.07 -9.22
C SER A 175 -6.35 19.11 -8.35
N GLY A 176 -6.78 19.61 -7.18
CA GLY A 176 -7.78 18.96 -6.32
C GLY A 176 -7.29 18.70 -4.90
N VAL A 177 -7.84 19.46 -3.96
CA VAL A 177 -7.82 19.17 -2.53
C VAL A 177 -8.57 17.86 -2.29
N HIS A 178 -7.85 16.75 -2.12
CA HIS A 178 -8.42 15.52 -1.56
C HIS A 178 -8.02 15.47 -0.09
N ILE A 179 -8.72 16.23 0.76
CA ILE A 179 -8.71 15.98 2.19
C ILE A 179 -9.60 14.75 2.41
N LYS A 180 -8.99 13.57 2.56
CA LYS A 180 -9.67 12.40 3.11
C LYS A 180 -9.50 12.40 4.63
N GLY A 181 -10.23 13.29 5.30
CA GLY A 181 -10.52 13.17 6.72
C GLY A 181 -12.03 12.97 6.86
N LYS A 182 -12.46 11.87 7.48
CA LYS A 182 -13.79 11.88 8.11
C LYS A 182 -13.67 12.87 9.26
N LEU A 183 -14.10 14.11 9.04
CA LEU A 183 -14.45 15.02 10.12
C LEU A 183 -15.49 14.26 10.96
N ARG A 184 -15.09 13.80 12.14
CA ARG A 184 -16.03 13.39 13.17
C ARG A 184 -16.69 14.63 13.75
#